data_AF-V4JHZ8-F1
#
_entry.id   AF-V4JHZ8-F1
#
_cell.length_a   1.000
_cell.length_b   1.000
_cell.length_c   1.000
_cell.angle_alpha   90.00
_cell.angle_beta   90.00
_cell.angle_gamma   90.00
#
_symmetry.space_group_name_H-M   'P 1'
#
loop_
_entity.id
_entity.type
_entity.pdbx_description
1 polymer ?
#
loop_
_entity_poly.entity_id
_entity_poly.type
_entity_poly.pdbx_seq_one_letter_code
_entity_poly.pdbx_strand_id
1 'polypeptide(L)'
;MFEGRFRSSLIEADTYLLTCQRYIELNPVRASMVSAPGDYRWSSHRANALGRQDSVVTPHPLYQDLADSDQARFAAYRRLFEDMLSAELLQRFREC
;
A
#
# COMPACT_ATOMS: atom_id res chain seq x y z
N MET A 1 16.43 -6.07 16.46
CA MET A 1 16.86 -4.80 17.09
C MET A 1 15.96 -3.71 16.51
N PHE A 2 15.19 -3.00 17.33
CA PHE A 2 14.37 -1.88 16.85
C PHE A 2 15.28 -0.65 16.76
N GLU A 3 15.76 -0.35 15.56
CA GLU A 3 16.60 0.83 15.31
C GLU A 3 15.71 2.02 14.97
N GLY A 4 15.44 2.88 15.95
CA GLY A 4 14.80 4.19 15.74
C GLY A 4 13.41 4.37 16.39
N ARG A 5 12.93 5.63 16.36
CA ARG A 5 11.61 6.02 16.88
C ARG A 5 10.52 5.60 15.90
N PHE A 6 9.41 5.07 16.42
CA PHE A 6 8.16 4.94 15.67
C PHE A 6 7.73 6.29 15.12
N ARG A 7 7.26 6.28 13.88
CA ARG A 7 7.00 7.46 13.05
C ARG A 7 5.50 7.52 12.75
N SER A 8 4.82 8.62 13.10
CA SER A 8 3.36 8.76 12.99
C SER A 8 2.97 10.17 12.55
N SER A 9 2.12 10.29 11.53
CA SER A 9 1.59 11.58 11.07
C SER A 9 0.09 11.56 10.83
N LEU A 10 -0.55 12.70 11.06
CA LEU A 10 -1.93 12.97 10.67
C LEU A 10 -1.97 13.37 9.19
N ILE A 11 -2.69 12.59 8.40
CA ILE A 11 -3.03 12.86 6.99
C ILE A 11 -4.54 12.57 6.86
N GLU A 12 -5.25 13.26 5.95
CA GLU A 12 -6.67 13.03 5.68
C GLU A 12 -7.00 11.54 5.65
N ALA A 13 -7.94 11.12 6.50
CA ALA A 13 -8.07 9.73 6.96
C ALA A 13 -8.30 8.74 5.80
N ASP A 14 -9.06 9.15 4.80
CA ASP A 14 -9.52 8.28 3.73
C ASP A 14 -8.42 8.03 2.69
N THR A 15 -7.68 9.07 2.32
CA THR A 15 -6.51 8.98 1.43
C THR A 15 -5.28 8.46 2.14
N TYR A 16 -5.16 8.62 3.47
CA TYR A 16 -3.97 8.17 4.21
C TYR A 16 -3.76 6.67 4.13
N LEU A 17 -4.81 5.87 4.35
CA LEU A 17 -4.66 4.42 4.39
C LEU A 17 -4.11 3.86 3.07
N LEU A 18 -4.80 4.16 1.95
CA LEU A 18 -4.43 3.65 0.64
C LEU A 18 -3.03 4.14 0.23
N THR A 19 -2.71 5.37 0.61
CA THR A 19 -1.38 5.93 0.35
C THR A 19 -0.29 5.24 1.19
N CYS A 20 -0.55 4.98 2.47
CA CYS A 20 0.34 4.19 3.33
C CYS A 20 0.57 2.78 2.80
N GLN A 21 -0.50 2.11 2.38
CA GLN A 21 -0.41 0.78 1.78
C GLN A 21 0.50 0.81 0.55
N ARG A 22 0.29 1.75 -0.40
CA ARG A 22 1.17 1.92 -1.56
C ARG A 22 2.62 2.15 -1.16
N TYR A 23 2.87 3.05 -0.19
CA TYR A 23 4.22 3.35 0.26
C TYR A 23 4.93 2.11 0.80
N ILE A 24 4.26 1.36 1.69
CA ILE A 24 4.79 0.13 2.27
C ILE A 24 5.05 -0.92 1.19
N GLU A 25 4.10 -1.12 0.28
CA GLU A 25 4.18 -2.14 -0.76
C GLU A 25 5.22 -1.80 -1.85
N LEU A 26 5.54 -0.52 -2.04
CA LEU A 26 6.62 -0.06 -2.92
C LEU A 26 8.01 -0.08 -2.26
N ASN A 27 8.12 -0.25 -0.93
CA ASN A 27 9.41 -0.25 -0.25
C ASN A 27 10.38 -1.33 -0.76
N PRO A 28 9.98 -2.60 -0.94
CA PRO A 28 10.87 -3.64 -1.48
C PRO A 28 11.35 -3.34 -2.91
N VAL A 29 10.51 -2.70 -3.72
CA VAL A 29 10.88 -2.27 -5.08
C VAL A 29 11.90 -1.13 -5.01
N ARG A 30 11.65 -0.11 -4.18
CA ARG A 30 12.57 1.01 -3.96
C ARG A 30 13.92 0.57 -3.39
N ALA A 31 13.91 -0.44 -2.53
CA ALA A 31 15.11 -1.06 -1.98
C ALA A 31 15.81 -2.00 -2.98
N SER A 32 15.33 -2.11 -4.23
CA SER A 32 15.85 -3.00 -5.27
C SER A 32 15.89 -4.48 -4.87
N MET A 33 15.00 -4.90 -3.97
CA MET A 33 14.91 -6.29 -3.52
C MET A 33 14.06 -7.15 -4.48
N VAL A 34 13.10 -6.52 -5.16
CA VAL A 34 12.18 -7.15 -6.11
C VAL A 34 11.82 -6.18 -7.24
N SER A 35 11.34 -6.71 -8.38
CA SER A 35 10.97 -5.89 -9.55
C SER A 35 9.55 -5.31 -9.46
N ALA A 36 8.62 -6.00 -8.80
CA ALA A 36 7.25 -5.53 -8.59
C ALA A 36 6.77 -5.72 -7.14
N PRO A 37 5.81 -4.93 -6.64
CA PRO A 37 5.27 -5.06 -5.28
C PRO A 37 4.71 -6.46 -4.98
N GLY A 38 4.12 -7.10 -5.99
CA GLY A 38 3.58 -8.47 -5.90
C GLY A 38 4.62 -9.56 -5.77
N ASP A 39 5.91 -9.29 -6.01
CA ASP A 39 6.97 -10.28 -5.90
C ASP A 39 7.46 -10.44 -4.45
N TYR A 40 7.28 -9.41 -3.63
CA TYR A 40 7.66 -9.47 -2.23
C TYR A 40 6.69 -10.36 -1.42
N ARG A 41 7.24 -11.36 -0.74
CA ARG A 41 6.43 -12.36 -0.01
C ARG A 41 5.64 -11.76 1.14
N TRP A 42 6.22 -10.80 1.87
CA TRP A 42 5.64 -10.24 3.09
C TRP A 42 4.96 -8.90 2.79
N SER A 43 3.90 -8.99 1.98
CA SER A 43 3.14 -7.83 1.52
C SER A 43 1.68 -8.22 1.31
N SER A 44 0.77 -7.35 1.72
CA SER A 44 -0.67 -7.45 1.44
C SER A 44 -1.01 -7.26 -0.03
N HIS A 45 -0.06 -6.82 -0.87
CA HIS A 45 -0.29 -6.49 -2.26
C HIS A 45 -0.94 -7.65 -3.04
N ARG A 46 -0.56 -8.89 -2.74
CA ARG A 46 -1.13 -10.07 -3.42
C ARG A 46 -2.62 -10.26 -3.09
N ALA A 47 -3.02 -9.98 -1.86
CA ALA A 47 -4.43 -10.02 -1.47
C ALA A 47 -5.19 -8.85 -2.10
N ASN A 48 -4.67 -7.63 -1.91
CA ASN A 48 -5.36 -6.41 -2.30
C ASN A 48 -5.41 -6.16 -3.82
N ALA A 49 -4.39 -6.60 -4.56
CA ALA A 49 -4.23 -6.34 -5.99
C ALA A 49 -4.45 -7.57 -6.88
N LEU A 50 -4.23 -8.78 -6.36
CA LEU A 50 -4.27 -10.02 -7.16
C LEU A 50 -5.33 -11.03 -6.67
N GLY A 51 -6.07 -10.70 -5.61
CA GLY A 51 -7.11 -11.58 -5.06
C GLY A 51 -6.60 -12.86 -4.40
N ARG A 52 -5.32 -12.92 -4.02
CA ARG A 52 -4.79 -14.06 -3.28
C ARG A 52 -5.37 -14.05 -1.87
N GLN A 53 -6.06 -15.12 -1.48
CA GLN A 53 -6.53 -15.28 -0.11
C GLN A 53 -5.35 -15.31 0.87
N ASP A 54 -5.46 -14.52 1.93
CA ASP A 54 -4.50 -14.47 3.02
C ASP A 54 -5.25 -14.33 4.34
N SER A 55 -5.09 -15.32 5.23
CA SER A 55 -5.82 -15.39 6.50
C SER A 55 -5.42 -14.29 7.49
N VAL A 56 -4.29 -13.61 7.29
CA VAL A 56 -3.84 -12.51 8.15
C VAL A 56 -4.22 -11.13 7.62
N VAL A 57 -4.88 -11.06 6.45
CA VAL A 57 -5.32 -9.80 5.84
C VAL A 57 -6.82 -9.62 6.04
N THR A 58 -7.19 -8.61 6.83
CA THR A 58 -8.57 -8.15 6.96
C THR A 58 -8.75 -6.86 6.15
N PRO A 59 -9.62 -6.84 5.12
CA PRO A 59 -9.83 -5.66 4.30
C PRO A 59 -10.43 -4.49 5.11
N HIS A 60 -9.83 -3.31 5.02
CA HIS A 60 -10.37 -2.11 5.64
C HIS A 60 -11.59 -1.57 4.86
N PRO A 61 -12.59 -0.92 5.50
CA PRO A 61 -13.74 -0.33 4.82
C PRO A 61 -13.37 0.55 3.61
N LEU A 62 -12.44 1.51 3.77
CA LEU A 62 -11.94 2.34 2.65
C LEU A 62 -11.40 1.55 1.44
N TYR A 63 -10.81 0.37 1.67
CA TYR A 63 -10.40 -0.51 0.56
C TYR A 63 -11.63 -1.18 -0.06
N GLN A 64 -12.59 -1.62 0.77
CA GLN A 64 -13.84 -2.20 0.30
C GLN A 64 -14.65 -1.20 -0.54
N ASP A 65 -14.65 0.08 -0.16
CA ASP A 65 -15.32 1.19 -0.83
C ASP A 65 -14.70 1.58 -2.19
N LEU A 66 -13.54 1.02 -2.55
CA LEU A 66 -12.92 1.27 -3.87
C LEU A 66 -13.80 0.81 -5.03
N ALA A 67 -14.59 -0.25 -4.83
CA ALA A 67 -15.58 -0.73 -5.80
C ALA A 67 -16.50 -1.79 -5.19
N ASP A 68 -17.68 -1.96 -5.78
CA ASP A 68 -18.70 -2.92 -5.32
C ASP A 68 -18.33 -4.39 -5.56
N SER A 69 -17.44 -4.68 -6.52
CA SER A 69 -17.01 -6.05 -6.83
C SER A 69 -15.52 -6.26 -6.58
N ASP A 70 -15.14 -7.48 -6.20
CA ASP A 70 -13.75 -7.88 -5.97
C ASP A 70 -12.86 -7.58 -7.19
N GLN A 71 -13.32 -7.96 -8.39
CA GLN A 71 -12.56 -7.75 -9.62
C GLN A 71 -12.29 -6.26 -9.88
N ALA A 72 -13.31 -5.41 -9.71
CA ALA A 72 -13.19 -3.97 -9.89
C ALA A 72 -12.31 -3.35 -8.80
N ARG A 73 -12.40 -3.85 -7.56
CA ARG A 73 -11.60 -3.38 -6.43
C ARG A 73 -10.12 -3.72 -6.60
N PHE A 74 -9.78 -4.93 -7.07
CA PHE A 74 -8.41 -5.27 -7.43
C PHE A 74 -7.88 -4.37 -8.55
N ALA A 75 -8.70 -4.05 -9.54
CA ALA A 75 -8.32 -3.14 -10.63
C ALA A 75 -8.12 -1.70 -10.13
N ALA A 76 -9.03 -1.18 -9.31
CA ALA A 76 -8.93 0.13 -8.69
C ALA A 76 -7.67 0.22 -7.82
N TYR A 77 -7.38 -0.81 -7.02
CA TYR A 77 -6.18 -0.87 -6.20
C TYR A 77 -4.90 -0.88 -7.04
N ARG A 78 -4.85 -1.64 -8.15
CA ARG A 78 -3.70 -1.63 -9.07
C ARG A 78 -3.46 -0.25 -9.71
N ARG A 79 -4.53 0.47 -10.07
CA ARG A 79 -4.42 1.84 -10.62
C ARG A 79 -3.74 2.81 -9.69
N LEU A 80 -3.86 2.60 -8.37
CA LEU A 80 -3.12 3.39 -7.41
C LEU A 80 -1.59 3.29 -7.63
N PHE A 81 -1.07 2.24 -8.23
CA PHE A 81 0.38 2.09 -8.48
C PHE A 81 0.82 2.66 -9.84
N GLU A 82 -0.11 3.06 -10.70
CA GLU A 82 0.19 3.64 -12.02
C GLU A 82 0.74 5.07 -11.89
N ASP A 83 0.19 5.85 -10.96
CA ASP A 83 0.70 7.17 -10.64
C ASP A 83 1.93 7.07 -9.73
N MET A 84 3.03 7.71 -10.12
CA MET A 84 4.14 7.94 -9.18
C MET A 84 3.62 8.71 -7.97
N LEU A 85 3.84 8.16 -6.76
CA LEU A 85 3.69 8.95 -5.54
C LEU A 85 4.53 10.23 -5.70
N SER A 86 3.89 11.39 -5.64
CA SER A 86 4.59 12.66 -5.85
C SER A 86 5.76 12.79 -4.87
N ALA A 87 6.83 13.46 -5.29
CA ALA A 87 8.03 13.62 -4.48
C ALA A 87 7.72 14.24 -3.10
N GLU A 88 6.76 15.18 -3.05
CA GLU A 88 6.25 15.77 -1.80
C GLU A 88 5.58 14.75 -0.88
N LEU A 89 4.79 13.83 -1.42
CA LEU A 89 4.10 12.82 -0.62
C LEU A 89 5.08 11.77 -0.09
N LEU A 90 6.08 11.42 -0.89
CA LEU A 90 7.21 10.58 -0.45
C LEU A 90 8.09 11.28 0.60
N GLN A 91 8.21 12.60 0.53
CA GLN A 91 8.94 13.37 1.53
C GLN A 91 8.18 13.41 2.85
N ARG A 92 6.85 13.63 2.80
CA ARG A 92 5.98 13.54 3.99
C ARG A 92 6.13 12.20 4.70
N PHE A 93 6.11 11.06 4.01
CA PHE A 93 6.32 9.75 4.65
C PHE A 93 7.70 9.54 5.27
N ARG A 94 8.72 10.26 4.80
CA ARG A 94 10.08 10.20 5.33
C ARG A 94 10.31 11.15 6.52
N GLU A 95 9.47 12.17 6.65
CA GLU A 95 9.53 13.19 7.69
C GLU A 95 8.55 12.95 8.85
N CYS A 96 7.47 12.18 8.64
CA CYS A 96 6.78 11.44 9.73
C CYS A 96 7.81 10.70 10.53
#